data_AF-A0A349BY77-F1
#
_entry.id   AF-A0A349BY77-F1
#
_cell.length_a   1.000
_cell.length_b   1.000
_cell.length_c   1.000
_cell.angle_alpha   90.00
_cell.angle_beta   90.00
_cell.angle_gamma   90.00
#
_symmetry.space_group_name_H-M   'P 1'
#
loop_
_entity.id
_entity.type
_entity.pdbx_description
1 polymer ?
#
loop_
_entity_poly.entity_id
_entity_poly.type
_entity_poly.pdbx_seq_one_letter_code
_entity_poly.pdbx_strand_id
1 'polypeptide(L)'
;MNKEHRMYRRPPGMLPLFPSPYPGESFYSILCRYHVRSGNARDWHTSIQLFGYNASLTATLLTPFHLEMIRNWSPPVSGLDPREMLHQNTAYDLYSINSFSSELDQLRDIIEGRRTAAHFPRWMHPRLINPAGHLRFCPECAAEQIKLYGEPYWQILPQLDEVEYCPRHRIRIRNSQIPLSKIKSHYHPASSVLDKSSLQHPQSTCLQEWDTLFRKEKEFFIRLSCNIDWLLKNGERYAGYQNLSKAYNKLTRRNRELSWYQLSKQEIRNVLWDISHNSDLYCYLKHKNPKQVGNESYYLYSLRLCSHVLVMTAFCGTPKAFYEL
;
A
#
# COMPACT_ATOMS: atom_id res chain seq x y z
N MET A 1 -14.40 40.59 -5.12
CA MET A 1 -13.23 41.01 -5.92
C MET A 1 -11.99 40.57 -5.15
N ASN A 2 -11.08 39.71 -5.58
CA ASN A 2 -10.88 39.02 -6.87
C ASN A 2 -10.45 37.57 -6.59
N LYS A 3 -11.19 36.64 -7.21
CA LYS A 3 -10.65 35.36 -7.64
C LYS A 3 -9.71 35.70 -8.80
N GLU A 4 -8.43 35.35 -8.72
CA GLU A 4 -7.50 35.07 -9.83
C GLU A 4 -6.06 35.30 -9.36
N HIS A 5 -5.45 34.30 -8.73
CA HIS A 5 -3.99 34.07 -8.80
C HIS A 5 -3.72 32.60 -8.40
N ARG A 6 -4.42 31.64 -9.01
CA ARG A 6 -3.90 30.27 -9.10
C ARG A 6 -2.92 30.26 -10.26
N MET A 7 -1.74 30.86 -10.04
CA MET A 7 -0.60 30.61 -10.91
C MET A 7 -0.33 29.10 -10.84
N TYR A 8 -0.69 28.36 -11.88
CA TYR A 8 -0.05 27.10 -12.19
C TYR A 8 1.42 27.44 -12.50
N ARG A 9 2.24 27.57 -11.46
CA ARG A 9 3.68 27.66 -11.63
C ARG A 9 4.10 26.34 -12.26
N ARG A 10 4.74 26.40 -13.43
CA ARG A 10 5.32 25.21 -14.07
C ARG A 10 6.14 24.46 -13.02
N PRO A 11 6.07 23.13 -12.97
CA PRO A 11 6.95 22.37 -12.10
C PRO A 11 8.40 22.77 -12.42
N PRO A 12 9.23 23.00 -11.40
CA PRO A 12 10.62 23.40 -11.62
C PRO A 12 11.35 22.39 -12.50
N GLY A 13 12.33 22.87 -13.26
CA GLY A 13 13.20 22.02 -14.07
C GLY A 13 14.05 21.07 -13.21
N MET A 14 15.08 20.51 -13.83
CA MET A 14 15.95 19.50 -13.21
C MET A 14 16.31 19.83 -11.74
N LEU A 15 16.10 18.85 -10.87
CA LEU A 15 16.40 18.92 -9.45
C LEU A 15 17.75 18.24 -9.19
N PRO A 16 18.79 19.00 -8.81
CA PRO A 16 20.07 18.43 -8.42
C PRO A 16 19.88 17.44 -7.25
N LEU A 17 20.67 16.37 -7.24
CA LEU A 17 20.71 15.38 -6.15
C LEU A 17 19.38 14.63 -5.90
N PHE A 18 18.47 14.60 -6.88
CA PHE A 18 17.26 13.78 -6.77
C PHE A 18 17.65 12.30 -6.52
N PRO A 19 17.12 11.65 -5.46
CA PRO A 19 17.58 10.32 -5.08
C PRO A 19 17.21 9.23 -6.08
N SER A 20 18.12 8.29 -6.31
CA SER A 20 17.78 7.01 -6.91
C SER A 20 16.94 6.17 -5.92
N PRO A 21 15.88 5.50 -6.38
CA PRO A 21 15.07 4.60 -5.57
C PRO A 21 15.88 3.43 -4.98
N TYR A 22 15.54 3.03 -3.76
CA TYR A 22 15.99 1.74 -3.19
C TYR A 22 14.95 0.62 -3.40
N PRO A 23 15.35 -0.66 -3.31
CA PRO A 23 14.44 -1.79 -3.49
C PRO A 23 13.23 -1.78 -2.52
N GLY A 24 12.01 -1.71 -3.06
CA GLY A 24 10.78 -1.70 -2.28
C GLY A 24 10.52 -0.40 -1.51
N GLU A 25 11.29 0.65 -1.80
CA GLU A 25 11.09 2.00 -1.25
C GLU A 25 9.80 2.64 -1.79
N SER A 26 9.01 3.27 -0.92
CA SER A 26 7.83 4.03 -1.37
C SER A 26 8.22 5.35 -2.03
N PHE A 27 7.39 5.84 -2.98
CA PHE A 27 7.62 7.13 -3.60
C PHE A 27 7.68 8.27 -2.57
N TYR A 28 6.82 8.26 -1.55
CA TYR A 28 6.90 9.16 -0.39
C TYR A 28 8.29 9.18 0.26
N SER A 29 8.92 8.02 0.47
CA SER A 29 10.25 7.92 1.06
C SER A 29 11.32 8.59 0.20
N ILE A 30 11.26 8.41 -1.12
CA ILE A 30 12.17 9.05 -2.08
C ILE A 30 12.06 10.57 -1.95
N LEU A 31 10.83 11.10 -1.89
CA LEU A 31 10.60 12.53 -1.72
C LEU A 31 11.12 13.04 -0.36
N CYS A 32 10.99 12.24 0.72
CA CYS A 32 11.57 12.58 2.01
C CYS A 32 13.10 12.58 1.99
N ARG A 33 13.74 11.65 1.28
CA ARG A 33 15.20 11.68 1.09
C ARG A 33 15.64 12.88 0.27
N TYR A 34 14.88 13.26 -0.75
CA TYR A 34 15.11 14.51 -1.47
C TYR A 34 15.00 15.73 -0.55
N HIS A 35 14.01 15.76 0.36
CA HIS A 35 13.89 16.82 1.36
C HIS A 35 15.18 16.98 2.19
N VAL A 36 15.74 15.88 2.67
CA VAL A 36 17.02 15.88 3.41
C VAL A 36 18.17 16.37 2.54
N ARG A 37 18.32 15.81 1.34
CA ARG A 37 19.45 16.11 0.43
C ARG A 37 19.45 17.54 -0.11
N SER A 38 18.26 18.11 -0.29
CA SER A 38 18.09 19.50 -0.75
C SER A 38 18.44 20.53 0.32
N GLY A 39 18.58 20.12 1.59
CA GLY A 39 18.90 21.03 2.70
C GLY A 39 17.81 22.07 3.00
N ASN A 40 16.58 21.84 2.51
CA ASN A 40 15.49 22.78 2.70
C ASN A 40 15.06 22.82 4.18
N ALA A 41 15.15 23.99 4.80
CA ALA A 41 14.76 24.16 6.20
C ALA A 41 13.25 23.99 6.48
N ARG A 42 12.40 24.05 5.46
CA ARG A 42 10.94 23.97 5.59
C ARG A 42 10.35 23.04 4.54
N ASP A 43 9.36 22.23 4.93
CA ASP A 43 8.66 21.30 4.03
C ASP A 43 8.09 21.99 2.79
N TRP A 44 7.47 23.16 2.99
CA TRP A 44 6.82 23.88 1.90
C TRP A 44 7.80 24.33 0.81
N HIS A 45 9.07 24.63 1.11
CA HIS A 45 10.08 24.90 0.09
C HIS A 45 10.28 23.68 -0.81
N THR A 46 10.34 22.49 -0.19
CA THR A 46 10.52 21.23 -0.91
C THR A 46 9.29 20.92 -1.75
N SER A 47 8.09 21.12 -1.22
CA SER A 47 6.85 20.94 -2.00
C SER A 47 6.76 21.90 -3.18
N ILE A 48 7.17 23.16 -3.02
CA ILE A 48 7.22 24.11 -4.15
C ILE A 48 8.27 23.69 -5.18
N GLN A 49 9.44 23.19 -4.75
CA GLN A 49 10.47 22.69 -5.66
C GLN A 49 10.02 21.44 -6.44
N LEU A 50 9.33 20.51 -5.78
CA LEU A 50 8.85 19.28 -6.41
C LEU A 50 7.62 19.57 -7.27
N PHE A 51 6.60 20.20 -6.71
CA PHE A 51 5.25 20.23 -7.28
C PHE A 51 4.84 21.59 -7.84
N GLY A 52 5.58 22.66 -7.52
CA GLY A 52 5.19 24.05 -7.83
C GLY A 52 4.12 24.63 -6.89
N TYR A 53 3.59 23.82 -5.97
CA TYR A 53 2.60 24.20 -4.95
C TYR A 53 2.72 23.30 -3.71
N ASN A 54 2.04 23.65 -2.61
CA ASN A 54 2.02 22.80 -1.42
C ASN A 54 1.05 21.61 -1.62
N ALA A 55 1.55 20.53 -2.24
CA ALA A 55 0.79 19.31 -2.49
C ALA A 55 0.64 18.45 -1.23
N SER A 56 -0.44 17.67 -1.19
CA SER A 56 -0.65 16.67 -0.14
C SER A 56 0.21 15.44 -0.40
N LEU A 57 1.07 15.03 0.53
CA LEU A 57 1.96 13.87 0.34
C LEU A 57 1.31 12.53 0.72
N THR A 58 0.17 12.51 1.42
CA THR A 58 -0.43 11.25 1.89
C THR A 58 -0.67 10.24 0.76
N ALA A 59 -1.05 10.72 -0.44
CA ALA A 59 -1.25 9.87 -1.60
C ALA A 59 0.06 9.32 -2.18
N THR A 60 1.20 9.99 -2.00
CA THR A 60 2.49 9.51 -2.54
C THR A 60 3.04 8.31 -1.77
N LEU A 61 2.44 7.94 -0.62
CA LEU A 61 2.90 6.81 0.20
C LEU A 61 2.70 5.46 -0.49
N LEU A 62 1.52 5.23 -1.05
CA LEU A 62 1.18 3.95 -1.69
C LEU A 62 0.67 4.11 -3.12
N THR A 63 0.49 5.33 -3.62
CA THR A 63 -0.15 5.58 -4.91
C THR A 63 0.76 6.43 -5.82
N PRO A 64 0.60 6.33 -7.15
CA PRO A 64 1.42 7.06 -8.12
C PRO A 64 1.12 8.57 -8.23
N PHE A 65 0.61 9.20 -7.16
CA PHE A 65 0.33 10.62 -7.18
C PHE A 65 1.61 11.43 -7.44
N HIS A 66 1.60 12.26 -8.49
CA HIS A 66 2.74 13.06 -8.96
C HIS A 66 3.94 12.27 -9.50
N LEU A 67 3.80 10.97 -9.76
CA LEU A 67 4.88 10.18 -10.31
C LEU A 67 5.29 10.64 -11.72
N GLU A 68 4.35 11.20 -12.50
CA GLU A 68 4.63 11.75 -13.82
C GLU A 68 5.66 12.89 -13.80
N MET A 69 5.81 13.55 -12.66
CA MET A 69 6.68 14.72 -12.50
C MET A 69 8.17 14.39 -12.50
N ILE A 70 8.53 13.12 -12.29
CA ILE A 70 9.92 12.63 -12.33
C ILE A 70 10.63 12.97 -13.65
N ARG A 71 9.87 13.01 -14.77
CA ARG A 71 10.40 13.40 -16.09
C ARG A 71 10.96 14.83 -16.11
N ASN A 72 10.46 15.70 -15.22
CA ASN A 72 10.93 17.08 -15.10
C ASN A 72 12.11 17.21 -14.13
N TRP A 73 12.11 16.38 -13.07
CA TRP A 73 13.08 16.47 -11.99
C TRP A 73 14.43 15.86 -12.33
N SER A 74 14.46 14.86 -13.20
CA SER A 74 15.67 14.09 -13.49
C SER A 74 15.99 14.07 -14.98
N PRO A 75 17.27 14.12 -15.37
CA PRO A 75 17.64 13.98 -16.76
C PRO A 75 17.39 12.54 -17.24
N PRO A 76 17.13 12.30 -18.53
CA PRO A 76 16.89 10.95 -19.05
C PRO A 76 17.99 9.93 -18.72
N VAL A 77 19.25 10.40 -18.61
CA VAL A 77 20.41 9.57 -18.25
C VAL A 77 20.35 9.00 -16.83
N SER A 78 19.50 9.54 -15.95
CA SER A 78 19.33 9.04 -14.57
C SER A 78 18.68 7.65 -14.50
N GLY A 79 18.06 7.19 -15.59
CA GLY A 79 17.31 5.93 -15.62
C GLY A 79 15.98 5.98 -14.86
N LEU A 80 15.55 7.14 -14.36
CA LEU A 80 14.28 7.28 -13.66
C LEU A 80 13.12 7.42 -14.66
N ASP A 81 12.39 6.33 -14.89
CA ASP A 81 11.16 6.35 -15.67
C ASP A 81 9.91 6.15 -14.78
N PRO A 82 8.90 7.04 -14.87
CA PRO A 82 7.64 6.88 -14.16
C PRO A 82 6.94 5.53 -14.34
N ARG A 83 7.11 4.84 -15.48
CA ARG A 83 6.48 3.53 -15.69
C ARG A 83 7.16 2.48 -14.82
N GLU A 84 8.47 2.44 -14.77
CA GLU A 84 9.19 1.51 -13.90
C GLU A 84 8.92 1.80 -12.41
N MET A 85 8.96 3.08 -12.04
CA MET A 85 8.70 3.50 -10.66
C MET A 85 7.24 3.25 -10.24
N LEU A 86 6.29 3.15 -11.18
CA LEU A 86 4.91 2.80 -10.87
C LEU A 86 4.86 1.43 -10.20
N HIS A 87 5.58 0.44 -10.75
CA HIS A 87 5.62 -0.92 -10.21
C HIS A 87 6.54 -1.03 -8.99
N GLN A 88 7.67 -0.32 -8.98
CA GLN A 88 8.70 -0.48 -7.95
C GLN A 88 8.48 0.35 -6.69
N ASN A 89 7.83 1.52 -6.82
CA ASN A 89 7.74 2.53 -5.77
C ASN A 89 6.32 2.89 -5.35
N THR A 90 5.32 2.15 -5.83
CA THR A 90 3.91 2.31 -5.45
C THR A 90 3.25 0.95 -5.24
N ALA A 91 2.04 0.93 -4.68
CA ALA A 91 1.23 -0.29 -4.54
C ALA A 91 0.35 -0.57 -5.79
N TYR A 92 0.73 -0.07 -6.97
CA TYR A 92 -0.05 -0.18 -8.20
C TYR A 92 -0.42 -1.62 -8.54
N ASP A 93 0.57 -2.53 -8.56
CA ASP A 93 0.35 -3.93 -8.94
C ASP A 93 -0.69 -4.60 -8.05
N LEU A 94 -0.60 -4.40 -6.73
CA LEU A 94 -1.59 -4.89 -5.78
C LEU A 94 -2.96 -4.28 -6.08
N TYR A 95 -3.04 -2.96 -6.22
CA TYR A 95 -4.30 -2.27 -6.43
C TYR A 95 -4.99 -2.66 -7.76
N SER A 96 -4.22 -2.91 -8.81
CA SER A 96 -4.72 -3.17 -10.17
C SER A 96 -5.70 -4.35 -10.25
N ILE A 97 -5.62 -5.30 -9.31
CA ILE A 97 -6.46 -6.51 -9.28
C ILE A 97 -7.93 -6.20 -9.03
N ASN A 98 -8.23 -5.07 -8.37
CA ASN A 98 -9.59 -4.64 -8.02
C ASN A 98 -9.94 -3.29 -8.69
N SER A 99 -9.44 -3.09 -9.90
CA SER A 99 -9.63 -1.88 -10.69
C SER A 99 -10.57 -2.08 -11.86
N PHE A 100 -11.35 -1.07 -12.23
CA PHE A 100 -12.01 -1.05 -13.52
C PHE A 100 -11.02 -0.70 -14.64
N SER A 101 -11.30 -1.13 -15.87
CA SER A 101 -10.45 -0.80 -17.04
C SER A 101 -10.30 0.71 -17.23
N SER A 102 -11.41 1.46 -17.05
CA SER A 102 -11.41 2.92 -17.12
C SER A 102 -10.49 3.59 -16.09
N GLU A 103 -10.29 2.97 -14.93
CA GLU A 103 -9.38 3.45 -13.89
C GLU A 103 -7.92 3.25 -14.27
N LEU A 104 -7.59 2.07 -14.80
CA LEU A 104 -6.25 1.74 -15.28
C LEU A 104 -5.87 2.61 -16.49
N ASP A 105 -6.82 2.85 -17.40
CA ASP A 105 -6.64 3.75 -18.54
C ASP A 105 -6.35 5.19 -18.11
N GLN A 106 -7.11 5.71 -17.14
CA GLN A 106 -6.87 7.04 -16.58
C GLN A 106 -5.50 7.14 -15.92
N LEU A 107 -5.08 6.10 -15.19
CA LEU A 107 -3.78 6.08 -14.56
C LEU A 107 -2.65 6.09 -15.60
N ARG A 108 -2.77 5.28 -16.66
CA ARG A 108 -1.81 5.28 -17.77
C ARG A 108 -1.71 6.67 -18.40
N ASP A 109 -2.84 7.34 -18.66
CA ASP A 109 -2.85 8.69 -19.19
C ASP A 109 -2.14 9.70 -18.26
N ILE A 110 -2.25 9.55 -16.94
CA ILE A 110 -1.54 10.38 -15.96
C ILE A 110 -0.02 10.12 -16.03
N ILE A 111 0.40 8.85 -15.98
CA ILE A 111 1.81 8.44 -16.02
C ILE A 111 2.51 8.88 -17.32
N GLU A 112 1.76 8.91 -18.42
CA GLU A 112 2.25 9.38 -19.71
C GLU A 112 2.19 10.91 -19.87
N GLY A 113 1.69 11.65 -18.86
CA GLY A 113 1.56 13.10 -18.92
C GLY A 113 0.45 13.59 -19.84
N ARG A 114 -0.44 12.71 -20.31
CA ARG A 114 -1.61 13.04 -21.13
C ARG A 114 -2.75 13.63 -20.30
N ARG A 115 -2.76 13.40 -18.99
CA ARG A 115 -3.73 13.94 -18.03
C ARG A 115 -3.01 14.44 -16.78
N THR A 116 -3.53 15.52 -16.18
CA THR A 116 -2.97 16.05 -14.92
C THR A 116 -3.41 15.22 -13.71
N ALA A 117 -2.51 15.03 -12.75
CA ALA A 117 -2.82 14.41 -11.46
C ALA A 117 -3.79 15.23 -10.57
N ALA A 118 -4.29 16.39 -11.03
CA ALA A 118 -5.26 17.19 -10.30
C ALA A 118 -6.58 16.44 -10.00
N HIS A 119 -6.89 15.41 -10.79
CA HIS A 119 -7.98 14.46 -10.58
C HIS A 119 -7.48 13.08 -10.20
N PHE A 120 -6.30 12.99 -9.56
CA PHE A 120 -5.76 11.72 -9.08
C PHE A 120 -6.87 10.92 -8.43
N PRO A 121 -7.02 9.63 -8.77
CA PRO A 121 -8.30 9.01 -8.59
C PRO A 121 -8.59 8.92 -7.09
N ARG A 122 -9.51 9.78 -6.65
CA ARG A 122 -9.83 10.00 -5.22
C ARG A 122 -10.29 8.72 -4.53
N TRP A 123 -10.65 7.73 -5.34
CA TRP A 123 -11.09 6.40 -4.97
C TRP A 123 -9.93 5.41 -4.70
N MET A 124 -8.67 5.67 -5.12
CA MET A 124 -7.51 4.79 -4.85
C MET A 124 -7.08 4.83 -3.38
N HIS A 125 -6.92 6.04 -2.86
CA HIS A 125 -6.32 6.28 -1.54
C HIS A 125 -7.09 5.65 -0.36
N PRO A 126 -8.43 5.74 -0.28
CA PRO A 126 -9.17 5.21 0.88
C PRO A 126 -9.14 3.68 1.01
N ARG A 127 -8.71 2.95 -0.03
CA ARG A 127 -8.69 1.49 -0.08
C ARG A 127 -7.38 0.86 0.39
N LEU A 128 -6.33 1.66 0.46
CA LEU A 128 -4.96 1.20 0.70
C LEU A 128 -4.44 1.60 2.09
N ILE A 129 -4.95 2.70 2.64
CA ILE A 129 -4.39 3.31 3.85
C ILE A 129 -5.52 3.59 4.84
N ASN A 130 -5.37 3.13 6.08
CA ASN A 130 -6.14 3.65 7.20
C ASN A 130 -5.58 5.01 7.66
N PRO A 131 -6.32 6.13 7.51
CA PRO A 131 -5.83 7.46 7.88
C PRO A 131 -5.52 7.63 9.38
N ALA A 132 -6.08 6.77 10.23
CA ALA A 132 -5.81 6.75 11.67
C ALA A 132 -4.51 5.99 12.04
N GLY A 133 -3.84 5.39 11.05
CA GLY A 133 -2.59 4.66 11.22
C GLY A 133 -1.37 5.57 11.42
N HIS A 134 -0.21 4.92 11.49
CA HIS A 134 1.11 5.56 11.58
C HIS A 134 1.97 5.10 10.41
N LEU A 135 3.08 5.79 10.14
CA LEU A 135 4.12 5.21 9.29
C LEU A 135 4.68 3.96 9.98
N ARG A 136 4.84 2.87 9.22
CA ARG A 136 5.16 1.55 9.75
C ARG A 136 6.50 1.05 9.23
N PHE A 137 7.17 0.19 9.98
CA PHE A 137 8.46 -0.36 9.58
C PHE A 137 8.75 -1.72 10.22
N CYS A 138 9.66 -2.47 9.59
CA CYS A 138 10.31 -3.63 10.19
C CYS A 138 11.65 -3.17 10.78
N PRO A 139 11.93 -3.37 12.08
CA PRO A 139 13.21 -3.00 12.70
C PRO A 139 14.42 -3.66 12.02
N GLU A 140 14.31 -4.94 11.66
CA GLU A 140 15.39 -5.67 10.99
C GLU A 140 15.61 -5.18 9.56
N CYS A 141 14.53 -4.91 8.79
CA CYS A 141 14.69 -4.25 7.49
C CYS A 141 15.42 -2.92 7.65
N ALA A 142 15.00 -2.07 8.59
CA ALA A 142 15.62 -0.75 8.78
C ALA A 142 17.11 -0.85 9.17
N ALA A 143 17.47 -1.83 10.00
CA ALA A 143 18.88 -2.10 10.34
C ALA A 143 19.70 -2.57 9.13
N GLU A 144 19.15 -3.46 8.30
CA GLU A 144 19.78 -3.89 7.04
C GLU A 144 19.94 -2.73 6.06
N GLN A 145 18.93 -1.87 5.93
CA GLN A 145 18.95 -0.69 5.07
C GLN A 145 20.07 0.26 5.47
N ILE A 146 20.22 0.54 6.77
CA ILE A 146 21.33 1.38 7.28
C ILE A 146 22.68 0.75 6.94
N LYS A 147 22.82 -0.57 7.12
CA LYS A 147 24.07 -1.26 6.80
C LYS A 147 24.40 -1.21 5.31
N LEU A 148 23.40 -1.32 4.43
CA LEU A 148 23.59 -1.43 2.98
C LEU A 148 23.66 -0.05 2.28
N TYR A 149 22.86 0.91 2.73
CA TYR A 149 22.66 2.20 2.07
C TYR A 149 23.08 3.41 2.92
N GLY A 150 23.45 3.20 4.19
CA GLY A 150 23.80 4.27 5.13
C GLY A 150 22.61 5.01 5.74
N GLU A 151 21.39 4.74 5.27
CA GLU A 151 20.15 5.36 5.75
C GLU A 151 18.98 4.37 5.68
N PRO A 152 18.02 4.41 6.61
CA PRO A 152 16.78 3.67 6.47
C PRO A 152 15.81 4.40 5.53
N TYR A 153 14.81 3.69 5.02
CA TYR A 153 13.77 4.24 4.15
C TYR A 153 12.40 3.58 4.39
N TRP A 154 11.32 4.29 4.07
CA TRP A 154 9.97 3.73 4.23
C TRP A 154 9.64 2.79 3.08
N GLN A 155 9.57 1.50 3.40
CA GLN A 155 9.13 0.46 2.46
C GLN A 155 7.62 0.51 2.23
N ILE A 156 7.18 0.09 1.04
CA ILE A 156 5.76 0.00 0.65
C ILE A 156 5.02 -1.01 1.53
N LEU A 157 5.55 -2.23 1.62
CA LEU A 157 4.86 -3.38 2.20
C LEU A 157 4.38 -3.13 3.66
N PRO A 158 5.20 -2.62 4.59
CA PRO A 158 4.74 -2.35 5.95
C PRO A 158 3.61 -1.33 6.06
N GLN A 159 3.41 -0.43 5.09
CA GLN A 159 2.36 0.60 5.16
C GLN A 159 0.96 0.05 4.89
N LEU A 160 0.85 -1.17 4.36
CA LEU A 160 -0.43 -1.85 4.20
C LEU A 160 -0.87 -2.38 5.57
N ASP A 161 -2.03 -1.93 6.06
CA ASP A 161 -2.45 -2.15 7.45
C ASP A 161 -2.46 -3.64 7.85
N GLU A 162 -2.88 -4.50 6.92
CA GLU A 162 -3.02 -5.95 7.11
C GLU A 162 -1.68 -6.70 7.12
N VAL A 163 -0.57 -6.03 6.79
CA VAL A 163 0.78 -6.56 6.98
C VAL A 163 1.16 -6.40 8.46
N GLU A 164 0.84 -7.40 9.27
CA GLU A 164 1.20 -7.41 10.68
C GLU A 164 2.61 -7.91 10.95
N TYR A 165 3.13 -8.77 10.08
CA TYR A 165 4.45 -9.38 10.22
C TYR A 165 5.28 -9.16 8.96
N CYS A 166 6.57 -8.91 9.15
CA CYS A 166 7.50 -8.87 8.03
C CYS A 166 7.61 -10.28 7.42
N PRO A 167 7.40 -10.48 6.11
CA PRO A 167 7.53 -11.81 5.51
C PRO A 167 8.99 -12.29 5.46
N ARG A 168 9.96 -11.36 5.43
CA ARG A 168 11.40 -11.69 5.44
C ARG A 168 11.89 -12.08 6.83
N HIS A 169 11.61 -11.23 7.82
CA HIS A 169 12.16 -11.39 9.18
C HIS A 169 11.22 -12.11 10.16
N ARG A 170 9.95 -12.32 9.78
CA ARG A 170 8.93 -13.03 10.59
C ARG A 170 8.67 -12.41 11.97
N ILE A 171 9.01 -11.13 12.12
CA ILE A 171 8.76 -10.30 13.30
C ILE A 171 7.61 -9.33 13.04
N ARG A 172 7.01 -8.81 14.11
CA ARG A 172 5.88 -7.88 14.01
C ARG A 172 6.33 -6.54 13.42
N ILE A 173 5.54 -6.01 12.48
CA ILE A 173 5.69 -4.64 11.97
C ILE A 173 5.36 -3.65 13.10
N ARG A 174 6.19 -2.61 13.24
CA ARG A 174 6.02 -1.58 14.27
C ARG A 174 5.46 -0.29 13.68
N ASN A 175 4.66 0.39 14.48
CA ASN A 175 4.29 1.78 14.22
C ASN A 175 5.43 2.70 14.67
N SER A 176 5.72 3.72 13.87
CA SER A 176 6.56 4.85 14.27
C SER A 176 5.73 5.87 15.07
N GLN A 177 6.39 6.92 15.55
CA GLN A 177 5.74 8.04 16.24
C GLN A 177 5.04 9.01 15.29
N ILE A 178 5.00 8.74 13.98
CA ILE A 178 4.43 9.63 12.97
C ILE A 178 3.06 9.13 12.53
N PRO A 179 1.96 9.79 12.94
CA PRO A 179 0.63 9.50 12.41
C PRO A 179 0.54 9.85 10.92
N LEU A 180 -0.25 9.09 10.16
CA LEU A 180 -0.44 9.36 8.73
C LEU A 180 -1.18 10.68 8.46
N SER A 181 -1.93 11.19 9.44
CA SER A 181 -2.51 12.54 9.36
C SER A 181 -1.44 13.64 9.30
N LYS A 182 -0.23 13.39 9.82
CA LYS A 182 0.89 14.34 9.84
C LYS A 182 1.73 14.33 8.57
N ILE A 183 1.65 13.29 7.74
CA ILE A 183 2.40 13.24 6.47
C ILE A 183 1.76 14.09 5.37
N LYS A 184 0.57 14.67 5.60
CA LYS A 184 -0.14 15.47 4.59
C LYS A 184 0.70 16.60 4.02
N SER A 185 1.40 17.35 4.88
CA SER A 185 2.16 18.55 4.49
C SER A 185 3.61 18.54 4.99
N HIS A 186 4.05 17.41 5.55
CA HIS A 186 5.37 17.29 6.16
C HIS A 186 6.08 16.04 5.65
N TYR A 187 7.36 16.23 5.32
CA TYR A 187 8.28 15.16 4.99
C TYR A 187 8.82 14.60 6.30
N HIS A 188 8.67 13.30 6.50
CA HIS A 188 9.19 12.59 7.67
C HIS A 188 10.19 11.54 7.18
N PRO A 189 11.44 11.92 6.89
CA PRO A 189 12.47 10.97 6.49
C PRO A 189 12.64 9.86 7.52
N ALA A 190 12.74 8.61 7.07
CA ALA A 190 12.96 7.49 7.99
C ALA A 190 14.26 7.68 8.79
N SER A 191 15.28 8.31 8.20
CA SER A 191 16.56 8.63 8.85
C SER A 191 16.43 9.60 10.02
N SER A 192 15.42 10.47 10.05
CA SER A 192 15.15 11.38 11.17
C SER A 192 14.18 10.79 12.20
N VAL A 193 13.35 9.83 11.78
CA VAL A 193 12.29 9.24 12.62
C VAL A 193 12.77 7.99 13.35
N LEU A 194 13.57 7.15 12.69
CA LEU A 194 14.02 5.86 13.21
C LEU A 194 15.41 6.02 13.83
N ASP A 195 15.46 6.00 15.15
CA ASP A 195 16.70 6.03 15.93
C ASP A 195 17.16 4.62 16.33
N LYS A 196 18.33 4.51 16.98
CA LYS A 196 18.84 3.21 17.45
C LYS A 196 17.88 2.48 18.38
N SER A 197 17.07 3.20 19.16
CA SER A 197 16.09 2.59 20.06
C SER A 197 14.91 1.97 19.29
N SER A 198 14.50 2.60 18.19
CA SER A 198 13.47 2.09 17.27
C SER A 198 13.87 0.78 16.59
N LEU A 199 15.18 0.58 16.39
CA LEU A 199 15.75 -0.61 15.75
C LEU A 199 15.97 -1.78 16.71
N GLN A 200 15.89 -1.57 18.02
CA GLN A 200 16.00 -2.65 18.98
C GLN A 200 14.74 -3.51 18.88
N HIS A 201 14.94 -4.78 18.51
CA HIS A 201 13.95 -5.81 18.79
C HIS A 201 13.80 -5.86 20.31
N PRO A 202 12.59 -5.77 20.88
CA PRO A 202 12.41 -6.02 22.30
C PRO A 202 13.06 -7.38 22.58
N GLN A 203 14.10 -7.41 23.42
CA GLN A 203 14.57 -8.68 23.94
C GLN A 203 13.35 -9.38 24.49
N SER A 204 13.17 -10.62 24.05
CA SER A 204 12.05 -11.47 24.37
C SER A 204 11.93 -11.68 25.88
N THR A 205 11.31 -10.75 26.59
CA THR A 205 11.02 -10.87 28.03
C THR A 205 9.65 -11.47 28.30
N CYS A 206 9.03 -12.13 27.31
CA CYS A 206 7.86 -12.99 27.53
C CYS A 206 7.73 -14.10 26.47
N LEU A 207 8.80 -14.88 26.23
CA LEU A 207 8.76 -16.14 25.45
C LEU A 207 8.61 -17.36 26.38
N GLN A 208 7.80 -17.26 27.43
CA GLN A 208 7.35 -18.44 28.16
C GLN A 208 5.86 -18.64 27.85
N GLU A 209 5.60 -19.72 27.11
CA GLU A 209 4.29 -20.25 26.74
C GLU A 209 3.48 -19.45 25.71
N TRP A 210 3.93 -19.49 24.46
CA TRP A 210 3.05 -19.18 23.33
C TRP A 210 2.25 -20.44 23.02
N ASP A 211 0.97 -20.42 23.36
CA ASP A 211 0.06 -21.53 23.10
C ASP A 211 0.00 -21.84 21.58
N THR A 212 -0.29 -23.11 21.23
CA THR A 212 -0.23 -23.59 19.84
C THR A 212 -1.09 -22.75 18.89
N LEU A 213 -2.18 -22.18 19.40
CA LEU A 213 -3.10 -21.31 18.68
C LEU A 213 -2.40 -20.04 18.18
N PHE A 214 -1.65 -19.34 19.04
CA PHE A 214 -0.94 -18.13 18.66
C PHE A 214 0.10 -18.42 17.56
N ARG A 215 0.77 -19.58 17.64
CA ARG A 215 1.76 -19.98 16.62
C ARG A 215 1.12 -20.16 15.24
N LYS A 216 -0.09 -20.73 15.18
CA LYS A 216 -0.86 -20.88 13.94
C LYS A 216 -1.36 -19.54 13.40
N GLU A 217 -1.83 -18.64 14.28
CA GLU A 217 -2.26 -17.29 13.91
C GLU A 217 -1.10 -16.47 13.33
N LYS A 218 0.04 -16.45 14.03
CA LYS A 218 1.27 -15.80 13.54
C LYS A 218 1.66 -16.33 12.16
N GLU A 219 1.63 -17.65 11.96
CA GLU A 219 1.96 -18.25 10.67
C GLU A 219 1.00 -17.82 9.56
N PHE A 220 -0.29 -17.72 9.87
CA PHE A 220 -1.30 -17.22 8.93
C PHE A 220 -1.02 -15.78 8.50
N PHE A 221 -0.74 -14.88 9.45
CA PHE A 221 -0.44 -13.47 9.12
C PHE A 221 0.90 -13.29 8.40
N ILE A 222 1.90 -14.13 8.68
CA ILE A 222 3.12 -14.17 7.88
C ILE A 222 2.80 -14.59 6.44
N ARG A 223 1.99 -15.64 6.25
CA ARG A 223 1.56 -16.08 4.91
C ARG A 223 0.76 -15.00 4.18
N LEU A 224 -0.15 -14.33 4.87
CA LEU A 224 -0.88 -13.18 4.34
C LEU A 224 0.10 -12.11 3.84
N SER A 225 1.11 -11.78 4.65
CA SER A 225 2.13 -10.78 4.30
C SER A 225 2.97 -11.22 3.10
N CYS A 226 3.33 -12.51 2.99
CA CYS A 226 3.98 -13.06 1.80
C CYS A 226 3.11 -12.95 0.54
N ASN A 227 1.80 -13.20 0.68
CA ASN A 227 0.85 -13.11 -0.44
C ASN A 227 0.64 -11.66 -0.89
N ILE A 228 0.62 -10.71 0.04
CA ILE A 228 0.60 -9.27 -0.27
C ILE A 228 1.89 -8.85 -0.99
N ASP A 229 3.06 -9.23 -0.47
CA ASP A 229 4.36 -8.94 -1.12
C ASP A 229 4.46 -9.55 -2.53
N TRP A 230 3.88 -10.73 -2.73
CA TRP A 230 3.81 -11.35 -4.05
C TRP A 230 2.92 -10.57 -5.02
N LEU A 231 1.75 -10.11 -4.56
CA LEU A 231 0.83 -9.29 -5.37
C LEU A 231 1.40 -7.91 -5.68
N LEU A 232 2.18 -7.30 -4.79
CA LEU A 232 2.91 -6.07 -5.08
C LEU A 232 3.91 -6.19 -6.23
N LYS A 233 4.27 -7.42 -6.65
CA LYS A 233 5.23 -7.70 -7.73
C LYS A 233 4.61 -8.36 -8.96
N ASN A 234 3.40 -8.90 -8.83
CA ASN A 234 2.78 -9.75 -9.85
C ASN A 234 1.30 -9.41 -10.10
N GLY A 235 0.70 -8.51 -9.32
CA GLY A 235 -0.73 -8.25 -9.33
C GLY A 235 -1.23 -7.70 -10.66
N GLU A 236 -0.41 -6.95 -11.41
CA GLU A 236 -0.79 -6.44 -12.74
C GLU A 236 -1.18 -7.56 -13.71
N ARG A 237 -0.59 -8.75 -13.59
CA ARG A 237 -0.94 -9.92 -14.42
C ARG A 237 -2.40 -10.37 -14.22
N TYR A 238 -2.98 -10.02 -13.09
CA TYR A 238 -4.36 -10.31 -12.71
C TYR A 238 -5.20 -9.04 -12.66
N ALA A 239 -4.71 -7.94 -13.25
CA ALA A 239 -5.39 -6.66 -13.24
C ALA A 239 -6.81 -6.77 -13.80
N GLY A 240 -7.69 -5.95 -13.26
CA GLY A 240 -9.07 -5.86 -13.68
C GLY A 240 -10.04 -6.58 -12.75
N TYR A 241 -11.03 -5.83 -12.29
CA TYR A 241 -12.16 -6.27 -11.48
C TYR A 241 -12.85 -7.52 -12.06
N GLN A 242 -12.93 -7.60 -13.39
CA GLN A 242 -13.56 -8.73 -14.08
C GLN A 242 -12.82 -10.05 -13.84
N ASN A 243 -11.48 -10.02 -13.74
CA ASN A 243 -10.68 -11.20 -13.47
C ASN A 243 -10.84 -11.65 -12.01
N LEU A 244 -10.83 -10.69 -11.08
CA LEU A 244 -11.14 -10.92 -9.67
C LEU A 244 -12.54 -11.55 -9.50
N SER A 245 -13.56 -10.96 -10.11
CA SER A 245 -14.94 -11.45 -10.07
C SER A 245 -15.08 -12.87 -10.65
N LYS A 246 -14.43 -13.16 -11.79
CA LYS A 246 -14.38 -14.51 -12.37
C LYS A 246 -13.78 -15.53 -11.41
N ALA A 247 -12.65 -15.20 -10.76
CA ALA A 247 -12.00 -16.09 -9.80
C ALA A 247 -12.88 -16.36 -8.57
N TYR A 248 -13.53 -15.33 -8.01
CA TYR A 248 -14.54 -15.50 -6.95
C TYR A 248 -15.68 -16.44 -7.37
N ASN A 249 -16.21 -16.28 -8.58
CA ASN A 249 -17.27 -17.15 -9.11
C ASN A 249 -16.84 -18.61 -9.30
N LYS A 250 -15.57 -18.86 -9.63
CA LYS A 250 -15.04 -20.23 -9.69
C LYS A 250 -14.86 -20.82 -8.30
N LEU A 251 -14.34 -20.04 -7.36
CA LEU A 251 -14.17 -20.44 -5.97
C LEU A 251 -15.51 -20.89 -5.36
N THR A 252 -16.58 -20.10 -5.55
CA THR A 252 -17.92 -20.42 -5.04
C THR A 252 -18.54 -21.65 -5.70
N ARG A 253 -18.23 -21.95 -6.97
CA ARG A 253 -18.71 -23.16 -7.66
C ARG A 253 -17.96 -24.43 -7.24
N ARG A 254 -16.64 -24.34 -7.06
CA ARG A 254 -15.76 -25.47 -6.75
C ARG A 254 -16.02 -26.00 -5.35
N ASN A 255 -16.20 -25.10 -4.40
CA ASN A 255 -16.69 -25.47 -3.09
C ASN A 255 -18.21 -25.46 -3.15
N ARG A 256 -18.84 -26.57 -3.54
CA ARG A 256 -20.31 -26.73 -3.43
C ARG A 256 -20.80 -26.54 -1.99
N GLU A 257 -19.90 -26.69 -1.02
CA GLU A 257 -20.07 -26.36 0.40
C GLU A 257 -19.45 -25.02 0.82
N LEU A 258 -19.11 -24.11 -0.10
CA LEU A 258 -19.19 -22.66 0.18
C LEU A 258 -20.66 -22.21 0.24
N SER A 259 -21.53 -23.06 0.79
CA SER A 259 -22.51 -22.54 1.73
C SER A 259 -21.68 -21.85 2.79
N TRP A 260 -21.64 -20.51 2.79
CA TRP A 260 -20.87 -19.65 3.72
C TRP A 260 -21.09 -19.95 5.24
N TYR A 261 -21.84 -21.00 5.55
CA TYR A 261 -22.27 -21.55 6.83
C TYR A 261 -21.28 -22.53 7.49
N GLN A 262 -20.18 -22.94 6.84
CA GLN A 262 -19.29 -23.97 7.41
C GLN A 262 -18.06 -23.46 8.19
N LEU A 263 -17.70 -22.18 8.10
CA LEU A 263 -16.79 -21.64 9.12
C LEU A 263 -17.61 -21.46 10.39
N SER A 264 -17.23 -22.13 11.47
CA SER A 264 -17.93 -21.97 12.74
C SER A 264 -17.91 -20.49 13.15
N LYS A 265 -18.95 -20.04 13.86
CA LYS A 265 -19.02 -18.68 14.43
C LYS A 265 -17.77 -18.31 15.24
N GLN A 266 -17.02 -19.32 15.70
CA GLN A 266 -15.76 -19.22 16.43
C GLN A 266 -14.52 -19.14 15.51
N GLU A 267 -14.47 -19.87 14.40
CA GLU A 267 -13.36 -19.77 13.40
C GLU A 267 -13.45 -18.48 12.59
N ILE A 268 -14.66 -18.11 12.19
CA ILE A 268 -14.96 -16.76 11.69
C ILE A 268 -14.61 -15.76 12.78
N ARG A 269 -15.07 -15.91 14.03
CA ARG A 269 -14.69 -14.95 15.07
C ARG A 269 -13.19 -14.91 15.32
N ASN A 270 -12.42 -15.98 15.22
CA ASN A 270 -10.99 -15.91 15.56
C ASN A 270 -10.16 -15.35 14.39
N VAL A 271 -10.55 -15.63 13.13
CA VAL A 271 -9.95 -15.00 11.93
C VAL A 271 -10.48 -13.57 11.69
N LEU A 272 -11.72 -13.30 12.10
CA LEU A 272 -12.44 -12.04 11.93
C LEU A 272 -12.62 -11.24 13.24
N TRP A 273 -12.00 -11.59 14.37
CA TRP A 273 -12.11 -10.76 15.59
C TRP A 273 -11.42 -9.42 15.35
N ASP A 274 -10.31 -9.44 14.63
CA ASP A 274 -9.65 -8.22 14.13
C ASP A 274 -10.40 -7.58 12.94
N ILE A 275 -11.17 -8.37 12.20
CA ILE A 275 -12.05 -7.89 11.12
C ILE A 275 -13.40 -7.37 11.66
N SER A 276 -13.71 -7.55 12.95
CA SER A 276 -14.99 -7.16 13.56
C SER A 276 -15.20 -5.64 13.63
N HIS A 277 -14.15 -4.87 13.36
CA HIS A 277 -14.21 -3.42 13.11
C HIS A 277 -14.45 -3.06 11.63
N ASN A 278 -14.56 -4.04 10.73
CA ASN A 278 -14.82 -3.88 9.31
C ASN A 278 -16.21 -4.48 8.99
N SER A 279 -17.26 -3.71 9.32
CA SER A 279 -18.67 -4.08 9.14
C SER A 279 -18.98 -4.59 7.75
N ASP A 280 -18.26 -4.12 6.72
CA ASP A 280 -18.64 -4.29 5.33
C ASP A 280 -18.25 -5.66 4.76
N LEU A 281 -17.09 -6.22 5.18
CA LEU A 281 -16.71 -7.58 4.77
C LEU A 281 -17.61 -8.62 5.45
N TYR A 282 -17.89 -8.45 6.74
CA TYR A 282 -18.82 -9.32 7.46
C TYR A 282 -20.25 -9.21 6.92
N CYS A 283 -20.73 -8.00 6.60
CA CYS A 283 -22.03 -7.80 5.97
C CYS A 283 -22.10 -8.40 4.55
N TYR A 284 -21.07 -8.23 3.73
CA TYR A 284 -20.98 -8.88 2.41
C TYR A 284 -20.98 -10.42 2.51
N LEU A 285 -20.22 -10.96 3.47
CA LEU A 285 -20.16 -12.39 3.76
C LEU A 285 -21.47 -12.94 4.36
N LYS A 286 -22.31 -12.09 4.98
CA LYS A 286 -23.54 -12.49 5.70
C LYS A 286 -24.83 -12.25 4.93
N HIS A 287 -24.87 -11.32 3.96
CA HIS A 287 -26.09 -11.04 3.21
C HIS A 287 -26.43 -12.17 2.23
N LYS A 288 -27.37 -13.01 2.68
CA LYS A 288 -28.05 -14.04 1.89
C LYS A 288 -28.66 -13.40 0.64
N ASN A 289 -28.47 -14.06 -0.50
CA ASN A 289 -29.02 -13.75 -1.82
C ASN A 289 -28.36 -12.59 -2.62
N PRO A 290 -27.43 -12.94 -3.55
CA PRO A 290 -27.01 -12.11 -4.68
C PRO A 290 -28.14 -11.38 -5.42
N LYS A 291 -29.36 -11.93 -5.38
CA LYS A 291 -30.53 -11.43 -6.10
C LYS A 291 -31.22 -10.22 -5.44
N GLN A 292 -30.94 -9.90 -4.18
CA GLN A 292 -31.48 -8.70 -3.50
C GLN A 292 -30.48 -7.55 -3.46
N VAL A 293 -29.23 -7.80 -3.81
CA VAL A 293 -28.17 -6.81 -3.87
C VAL A 293 -27.95 -6.49 -5.34
N GLY A 294 -28.57 -5.43 -5.84
CA GLY A 294 -28.63 -5.07 -7.26
C GLY A 294 -27.29 -4.86 -8.00
N ASN A 295 -26.15 -5.17 -7.39
CA ASN A 295 -24.85 -5.25 -8.06
C ASN A 295 -23.80 -5.96 -7.18
N GLU A 296 -23.66 -7.29 -7.25
CA GLU A 296 -22.51 -8.01 -6.62
C GLU A 296 -21.17 -7.37 -7.00
N SER A 297 -21.11 -6.79 -8.20
CA SER A 297 -19.97 -6.07 -8.73
C SER A 297 -19.51 -4.91 -7.84
N TYR A 298 -20.47 -4.20 -7.27
CA TYR A 298 -20.21 -3.01 -6.45
C TYR A 298 -19.62 -3.37 -5.08
N TYR A 299 -20.02 -4.50 -4.50
CA TYR A 299 -19.57 -4.92 -3.18
C TYR A 299 -18.13 -5.43 -3.20
N LEU A 300 -17.77 -6.32 -4.15
CA LEU A 300 -16.39 -6.76 -4.28
C LEU A 300 -15.46 -5.57 -4.56
N TYR A 301 -15.92 -4.60 -5.36
CA TYR A 301 -15.16 -3.39 -5.62
C TYR A 301 -15.05 -2.45 -4.40
N SER A 302 -16.00 -2.47 -3.46
CA SER A 302 -15.95 -1.61 -2.25
C SER A 302 -15.07 -2.19 -1.14
N LEU A 303 -14.76 -3.48 -1.18
CA LEU A 303 -13.84 -4.11 -0.23
C LEU A 303 -12.44 -3.51 -0.33
N ARG A 304 -11.77 -3.38 0.83
CA ARG A 304 -10.34 -3.08 0.87
C ARG A 304 -9.58 -4.19 0.16
N LEU A 305 -8.50 -3.81 -0.52
CA LEU A 305 -7.69 -4.74 -1.31
C LEU A 305 -7.18 -5.92 -0.50
N CYS A 306 -6.70 -5.65 0.70
CA CYS A 306 -6.17 -6.66 1.59
C CYS A 306 -7.25 -7.65 2.09
N SER A 307 -8.53 -7.25 2.11
CA SER A 307 -9.63 -8.19 2.39
C SER A 307 -9.73 -9.27 1.31
N HIS A 308 -9.45 -8.94 0.04
CA HIS A 308 -9.37 -9.96 -1.01
C HIS A 308 -8.19 -10.90 -0.79
N VAL A 309 -7.01 -10.37 -0.42
CA VAL A 309 -5.83 -11.18 -0.17
C VAL A 309 -6.02 -12.12 1.01
N LEU A 310 -6.78 -11.70 2.02
CA LEU A 310 -7.18 -12.55 3.13
C LEU A 310 -8.02 -13.75 2.67
N VAL A 311 -9.02 -13.51 1.81
CA VAL A 311 -9.82 -14.60 1.21
C VAL A 311 -8.94 -15.52 0.38
N MET A 312 -8.08 -14.97 -0.48
CA MET A 312 -7.13 -15.75 -1.28
C MET A 312 -6.25 -16.65 -0.39
N THR A 313 -5.74 -16.09 0.70
CA THR A 313 -4.87 -16.79 1.65
C THR A 313 -5.61 -17.89 2.40
N ALA A 314 -6.82 -17.60 2.91
CA ALA A 314 -7.60 -18.52 3.71
C ALA A 314 -8.12 -19.72 2.90
N PHE A 315 -8.60 -19.48 1.68
CA PHE A 315 -9.28 -20.51 0.89
C PHE A 315 -8.38 -21.19 -0.15
N CYS A 316 -7.37 -20.49 -0.67
CA CYS A 316 -6.52 -21.00 -1.74
C CYS A 316 -5.04 -21.10 -1.33
N GLY A 317 -4.68 -20.64 -0.14
CA GLY A 317 -3.30 -20.58 0.34
C GLY A 317 -2.46 -19.47 -0.31
N THR A 318 -2.64 -19.24 -1.62
CA THR A 318 -1.91 -18.22 -2.40
C THR A 318 -2.83 -17.49 -3.39
N PRO A 319 -2.55 -16.21 -3.73
CA PRO A 319 -3.25 -15.48 -4.78
C PRO A 319 -3.16 -16.16 -6.14
N LYS A 320 -2.00 -16.72 -6.49
CA LYS A 320 -1.81 -17.46 -7.74
C LYS A 320 -2.82 -18.61 -7.86
N ALA A 321 -2.92 -19.45 -6.84
CA ALA A 321 -3.87 -20.56 -6.82
C ALA A 321 -5.33 -20.08 -6.91
N PHE A 322 -5.66 -18.92 -6.32
CA PHE A 322 -6.99 -18.33 -6.41
C PHE A 322 -7.37 -17.91 -7.85
N TYR A 323 -6.45 -17.30 -8.59
CA TYR A 323 -6.74 -16.92 -9.99
C TYR A 323 -6.69 -18.10 -10.97
N GLU A 324 -5.98 -19.17 -10.62
CA GLU A 324 -5.82 -20.39 -11.42
C GLU A 324 -6.86 -21.49 -11.10
N LEU A 325 -7.87 -21.20 -10.25
CA LEU A 325 -9.04 -22.07 -10.01
C LEU A 325 -9.77 -22.42 -11.32
#